data_AF-A0A964NAM6-F1
#
_entry.id   AF-A0A964NAM6-F1
#
_cell.length_a   1.000
_cell.length_b   1.000
_cell.length_c   1.000
_cell.angle_alpha   90.00
_cell.angle_beta   90.00
_cell.angle_gamma   90.00
#
_symmetry.space_group_name_H-M   'P 1'
#
loop_
_entity.id
_entity.type
_entity.pdbx_description
1 polymer ?
#
loop_
_entity_poly.entity_id
_entity_poly.type
_entity_poly.pdbx_seq_one_letter_code
_entity_poly.pdbx_strand_id
1 'polypeptide(L)'
;MGTRRKALSGGVRLSAPDALTTVLIAVLAAVVVYNAFHYPSVSGFDAEVHIQYARTLITEWRIPTELRNYYTPPGFFLLAGPLVELGDALGLSDAADLGQLLDGVLTVGTALLLIALSAVVFPGRAWLRVAAVAFFVACPIVLKTASMFHPQPLVAFLAMLAMVLAARMLRDRRYGVGAALTLGLVVGAGQLVRSVGLWTLGVVCLALLVAAIARTEERRAALRALIIVGVVGMLVALPWYVYLETRYANPVFGRGAPAGPSRVPGLVPGRSAAPAPFRLVAAVSYPSQTLRFYLDPGLPEVITAPHRPRLAPAFWPILYTDTWGDYFGTWTWGSIQKPMTESIENRLSVQTIVGVLPTLLA
;
A
#
# COMPACT_ATOMS: atom_id res chain seq x y z
N MET A 1 34.55 -26.83 44.60
CA MET A 1 33.10 -26.55 44.44
C MET A 1 32.83 -25.12 44.88
N GLY A 2 32.84 -24.16 43.95
CA GLY A 2 32.54 -22.75 44.22
C GLY A 2 31.45 -22.27 43.27
N THR A 3 30.22 -22.29 43.73
CA THR A 3 29.01 -21.94 42.97
C THR A 3 28.90 -20.41 42.83
N ARG A 4 29.29 -19.88 41.67
CA ARG A 4 28.96 -18.50 41.25
C ARG A 4 27.43 -18.38 41.05
N ARG A 5 26.72 -17.93 42.09
CA ARG A 5 25.37 -17.35 41.95
C ARG A 5 25.49 -16.06 41.10
N LYS A 6 25.28 -16.18 39.79
CA LYS A 6 25.08 -15.02 38.90
C LYS A 6 23.73 -14.41 39.25
N ALA A 7 23.75 -13.21 39.84
CA ALA A 7 22.57 -12.42 40.14
C ALA A 7 21.77 -12.16 38.86
N LEU A 8 20.56 -12.73 38.78
CA LEU A 8 19.62 -12.61 37.66
C LEU A 8 18.63 -11.43 37.83
N SER A 9 18.94 -10.45 38.67
CA SER A 9 18.06 -9.30 38.93
C SER A 9 18.47 -8.01 38.19
N GLY A 10 19.14 -8.14 37.04
CA GLY A 10 19.38 -7.02 36.14
C GLY A 10 18.14 -6.71 35.31
N GLY A 11 17.17 -6.00 35.89
CA GLY A 11 16.02 -5.50 35.12
C GLY A 11 16.52 -4.66 33.94
N VAL A 12 16.18 -5.08 32.71
CA VAL A 12 16.54 -4.35 31.49
C VAL A 12 15.81 -3.01 31.54
N ARG A 13 16.52 -1.94 31.92
CA ARG A 13 15.99 -0.58 31.83
C ARG A 13 15.94 -0.21 30.35
N LEU A 14 14.72 -0.13 29.80
CA LEU A 14 14.50 0.40 28.45
C LEU A 14 14.97 1.85 28.39
N SER A 15 15.64 2.22 27.31
CA SER A 15 15.95 3.62 27.06
C SER A 15 14.65 4.39 26.75
N ALA A 16 14.62 5.70 27.01
CA ALA A 16 13.48 6.55 26.66
C ALA A 16 13.00 6.39 25.19
N PRO A 17 13.88 6.38 24.16
CA PRO A 17 13.43 6.18 22.78
C PRO A 17 12.89 4.77 22.50
N ASP A 18 13.39 3.73 23.18
CA ASP A 18 12.84 2.37 23.05
C ASP A 18 11.44 2.27 23.68
N ALA A 19 11.26 2.87 24.86
CA ALA A 19 9.96 2.94 25.52
C ALA A 19 8.93 3.70 24.67
N LEU A 20 9.29 4.87 24.14
CA LEU A 20 8.41 5.66 23.28
C LEU A 20 8.07 4.93 21.98
N THR A 21 9.04 4.29 21.34
CA THR A 21 8.79 3.47 20.14
C THR A 21 7.80 2.35 20.46
N THR A 22 7.96 1.67 21.60
CA THR A 22 7.07 0.59 22.04
C THR A 22 5.64 1.10 22.25
N VAL A 23 5.50 2.27 22.91
CA VAL A 23 4.19 2.91 23.11
C VAL A 23 3.53 3.25 21.77
N LEU A 24 4.27 3.84 20.82
CA LEU A 24 3.73 4.18 19.49
C LEU A 24 3.22 2.94 18.75
N ILE A 25 3.97 1.84 18.78
CA ILE A 25 3.56 0.56 18.16
C ILE A 25 2.33 -0.03 18.88
N ALA A 26 2.29 0.04 20.21
CA ALA A 26 1.15 -0.45 20.99
C ALA A 26 -0.13 0.35 20.70
N VAL A 27 -0.02 1.68 20.59
CA VAL A 27 -1.13 2.55 20.20
C VAL A 27 -1.59 2.23 18.78
N LEU A 28 -0.67 2.10 17.82
CA LEU A 28 -1.00 1.70 16.46
C LEU A 28 -1.76 0.37 16.45
N ALA A 29 -1.25 -0.65 17.14
CA ALA A 29 -1.86 -1.97 17.23
C ALA A 29 -3.28 -1.90 17.81
N ALA A 30 -3.47 -1.15 18.89
CA ALA A 30 -4.79 -0.96 19.50
C ALA A 30 -5.77 -0.29 18.53
N VAL A 31 -5.32 0.76 17.82
CA VAL A 31 -6.16 1.50 16.86
C VAL A 31 -6.54 0.64 15.67
N VAL A 32 -5.59 -0.09 15.05
CA VAL A 32 -5.90 -0.91 13.87
C VAL A 32 -6.80 -2.10 14.21
N VAL A 33 -6.62 -2.71 15.39
CA VAL A 33 -7.52 -3.77 15.87
C VAL A 33 -8.92 -3.20 16.13
N TYR A 34 -9.02 -2.05 16.79
CA TYR A 34 -10.31 -1.39 17.00
C TYR A 34 -11.01 -1.10 15.66
N ASN A 35 -10.28 -0.51 14.72
CA ASN A 35 -10.81 -0.15 13.40
C ASN A 35 -11.27 -1.39 12.62
N ALA A 36 -10.57 -2.52 12.70
CA ALA A 36 -10.92 -3.73 11.97
C ALA A 36 -12.31 -4.30 12.32
N PHE A 37 -12.87 -3.95 13.48
CA PHE A 37 -14.19 -4.44 13.93
C PHE A 37 -15.25 -3.33 14.09
N HIS A 38 -14.87 -2.07 13.90
CA HIS A 38 -15.77 -0.92 14.06
C HIS A 38 -15.92 -0.11 12.78
N TYR A 39 -14.99 -0.25 11.84
CA TYR A 39 -15.06 0.43 10.57
C TYR A 39 -15.68 -0.49 9.51
N PRO A 40 -16.80 -0.10 8.86
CA PRO A 40 -17.47 -1.00 7.91
C PRO A 40 -16.54 -1.37 6.76
N SER A 41 -16.39 -2.68 6.48
CA SER A 41 -15.42 -3.18 5.50
C SER A 41 -15.62 -2.60 4.10
N VAL A 42 -16.89 -2.39 3.71
CA VAL A 42 -17.31 -1.84 2.42
C VAL A 42 -17.05 -0.35 2.26
N SER A 43 -16.71 0.36 3.34
CA SER A 43 -16.50 1.82 3.32
C SER A 43 -15.12 2.23 2.80
N GLY A 44 -14.26 1.29 2.39
CA GLY A 44 -12.99 1.57 1.77
C GLY A 44 -13.06 1.88 0.27
N PHE A 45 -11.96 2.39 -0.29
CA PHE A 45 -11.83 2.55 -1.74
C PHE A 45 -11.91 1.21 -2.45
N ASP A 46 -12.84 1.08 -3.39
CA ASP A 46 -13.09 -0.16 -4.14
C ASP A 46 -13.28 -1.41 -3.27
N ALA A 47 -13.58 -1.25 -1.97
CA ALA A 47 -13.60 -2.35 -1.01
C ALA A 47 -14.65 -3.40 -1.37
N GLU A 48 -15.84 -2.98 -1.78
CA GLU A 48 -16.90 -3.88 -2.29
C GLU A 48 -16.37 -4.77 -3.43
N VAL A 49 -15.65 -4.17 -4.39
CA VAL A 49 -15.09 -4.89 -5.54
C VAL A 49 -13.95 -5.81 -5.09
N HIS A 50 -13.20 -5.44 -4.06
CA HIS A 50 -12.14 -6.27 -3.48
C HIS A 50 -12.69 -7.47 -2.69
N ILE A 51 -13.75 -7.28 -1.90
CA ILE A 51 -14.44 -8.35 -1.16
C ILE A 51 -15.06 -9.33 -2.17
N GLN A 52 -15.75 -8.82 -3.20
CA GLN A 52 -16.30 -9.65 -4.26
C GLN A 52 -15.22 -10.42 -5.01
N TYR A 53 -14.06 -9.80 -5.28
CA TYR A 53 -12.93 -10.50 -5.87
C TYR A 53 -12.46 -11.64 -4.98
N ALA A 54 -12.25 -11.39 -3.69
CA ALA A 54 -11.75 -12.38 -2.74
C ALA A 54 -12.69 -13.59 -2.62
N ARG A 55 -14.00 -13.34 -2.51
CA ARG A 55 -15.02 -14.39 -2.50
C ARG A 55 -14.99 -15.21 -3.79
N THR A 56 -15.10 -14.55 -4.95
CA THR A 56 -15.07 -15.25 -6.26
C THR A 56 -13.83 -16.13 -6.41
N LEU A 57 -12.67 -15.62 -5.97
CA LEU A 57 -11.42 -16.36 -6.07
C LEU A 57 -11.41 -17.63 -5.22
N ILE A 58 -11.97 -17.60 -4.03
CA ILE A 58 -11.90 -18.72 -3.07
C ILE A 58 -13.07 -19.69 -3.22
N THR A 59 -14.27 -19.20 -3.54
CA THR A 59 -15.46 -20.05 -3.66
C THR A 59 -15.59 -20.64 -5.06
N GLU A 60 -15.30 -19.86 -6.11
CA GLU A 60 -15.43 -20.27 -7.50
C GLU A 60 -14.10 -20.68 -8.14
N TRP A 61 -12.97 -20.53 -7.43
CA TRP A 61 -11.63 -20.88 -7.91
C TRP A 61 -11.26 -20.26 -9.27
N ARG A 62 -11.77 -19.05 -9.54
CA ARG A 62 -11.51 -18.32 -10.78
C ARG A 62 -11.14 -16.87 -10.53
N ILE A 63 -10.41 -16.30 -11.48
CA ILE A 63 -10.14 -14.85 -11.52
C ILE A 63 -11.39 -14.15 -12.05
N PRO A 64 -11.97 -13.19 -11.32
CA PRO A 64 -13.10 -12.42 -11.82
C PRO A 64 -12.68 -11.51 -12.99
N THR A 65 -13.42 -11.59 -14.08
CA THR A 65 -13.16 -10.84 -15.32
C THR A 65 -14.17 -9.70 -15.54
N GLU A 66 -15.28 -9.79 -14.83
CA GLU A 66 -16.43 -8.89 -14.84
C GLU A 66 -16.26 -7.66 -13.93
N LEU A 67 -15.30 -7.71 -13.00
CA LEU A 67 -15.08 -6.65 -12.02
C LEU A 67 -14.21 -5.53 -12.58
N ARG A 68 -14.44 -4.30 -12.09
CA ARG A 68 -13.65 -3.12 -12.50
C ARG A 68 -12.16 -3.26 -12.20
N ASN A 69 -11.80 -4.09 -11.23
CA ASN A 69 -10.44 -4.34 -10.77
C ASN A 69 -9.86 -5.66 -11.34
N TYR A 70 -10.39 -6.18 -12.46
CA TYR A 70 -9.95 -7.43 -13.13
C TYR A 70 -8.43 -7.53 -13.36
N TYR A 71 -7.75 -6.38 -13.46
CA TYR A 71 -6.31 -6.27 -13.66
C TYR A 71 -5.49 -6.36 -12.37
N THR A 72 -6.14 -6.45 -11.21
CA THR A 72 -5.46 -6.51 -9.90
C THR A 72 -4.90 -7.92 -9.68
N PRO A 73 -3.61 -8.06 -9.40
CA PRO A 73 -3.00 -9.34 -9.07
C PRO A 73 -3.71 -10.08 -7.91
N PRO A 74 -3.76 -11.42 -7.92
CA PRO A 74 -4.59 -12.20 -6.99
C PRO A 74 -4.03 -12.36 -5.58
N GLY A 75 -2.77 -11.97 -5.33
CA GLY A 75 -2.01 -12.36 -4.14
C GLY A 75 -2.62 -11.93 -2.81
N PHE A 76 -3.18 -10.71 -2.73
CA PHE A 76 -3.92 -10.30 -1.52
C PHE A 76 -5.19 -11.11 -1.32
N PHE A 77 -5.96 -11.30 -2.39
CA PHE A 77 -7.25 -11.99 -2.33
C PHE A 77 -7.11 -13.48 -1.97
N LEU A 78 -5.98 -14.11 -2.33
CA LEU A 78 -5.65 -15.47 -1.89
C LEU A 78 -5.45 -15.58 -0.38
N LEU A 79 -5.00 -14.50 0.28
CA LEU A 79 -4.78 -14.47 1.72
C LEU A 79 -6.03 -13.98 2.47
N ALA A 80 -6.67 -12.93 1.95
CA ALA A 80 -7.82 -12.29 2.58
C ALA A 80 -9.12 -13.07 2.37
N GLY A 81 -9.30 -13.73 1.22
CA GLY A 81 -10.52 -14.47 0.90
C GLY A 81 -10.85 -15.59 1.91
N PRO A 82 -9.91 -16.46 2.30
CA PRO A 82 -10.18 -17.47 3.34
C PRO A 82 -10.53 -16.86 4.70
N LEU A 83 -10.05 -15.64 5.00
CA LEU A 83 -10.42 -14.93 6.22
C LEU A 83 -11.85 -14.39 6.16
N VAL A 84 -12.34 -14.00 4.98
CA VAL A 84 -13.76 -13.64 4.79
C VAL A 84 -14.65 -14.86 5.06
N GLU A 85 -14.34 -16.00 4.45
CA GLU A 85 -15.09 -17.26 4.67
C GLU A 85 -15.07 -17.70 6.15
N LEU A 86 -13.93 -17.51 6.82
CA LEU A 86 -13.82 -17.76 8.26
C LEU A 86 -14.68 -16.79 9.07
N GLY A 87 -14.74 -15.51 8.70
CA GLY A 87 -15.59 -14.51 9.34
C GLY A 87 -17.08 -14.86 9.23
N ASP A 88 -17.51 -15.29 8.04
CA ASP A 88 -18.86 -15.82 7.79
C ASP A 88 -19.13 -17.07 8.66
N ALA A 89 -18.19 -18.02 8.73
CA ALA A 89 -18.32 -19.23 9.54
C ALA A 89 -18.37 -18.97 11.06
N LEU A 90 -17.72 -17.89 11.53
CA LEU A 90 -17.77 -17.45 12.92
C LEU A 90 -19.01 -16.61 13.25
N GLY A 91 -19.82 -16.24 12.25
CA GLY A 91 -21.01 -15.43 12.43
C GLY A 91 -20.70 -13.98 12.82
N LEU A 92 -19.60 -13.42 12.32
CA LEU A 92 -19.30 -12.00 12.51
C LEU A 92 -20.37 -11.13 11.82
N SER A 93 -20.64 -9.95 12.36
CA SER A 93 -21.60 -9.01 11.75
C SER A 93 -21.17 -8.54 10.36
N ASP A 94 -19.86 -8.42 10.16
CA ASP A 94 -19.24 -8.19 8.87
C ASP A 94 -18.12 -9.23 8.68
N ALA A 95 -18.30 -10.13 7.72
CA ALA A 95 -17.38 -11.24 7.49
C ALA A 95 -15.98 -10.78 7.05
N ALA A 96 -15.88 -9.59 6.47
CA ALA A 96 -14.61 -9.04 5.99
C ALA A 96 -13.76 -8.39 7.11
N ASP A 97 -14.28 -8.30 8.34
CA ASP A 97 -13.55 -7.79 9.52
C ASP A 97 -12.21 -8.51 9.73
N LEU A 98 -12.15 -9.83 9.49
CA LEU A 98 -10.90 -10.59 9.61
C LEU A 98 -9.88 -10.24 8.50
N GLY A 99 -10.36 -9.85 7.32
CA GLY A 99 -9.52 -9.30 6.26
C GLY A 99 -8.98 -7.91 6.61
N GLN A 100 -9.79 -7.05 7.22
CA GLN A 100 -9.32 -5.77 7.76
C GLN A 100 -8.32 -5.98 8.91
N LEU A 101 -8.51 -7.00 9.75
CA LEU A 101 -7.56 -7.35 10.80
C LEU A 101 -6.22 -7.78 10.21
N LEU A 102 -6.21 -8.53 9.10
CA LEU A 102 -4.99 -8.84 8.35
C LEU A 102 -4.27 -7.55 7.91
N ASP A 103 -5.00 -6.59 7.35
CA ASP A 103 -4.46 -5.29 6.94
C ASP A 103 -3.90 -4.48 8.12
N GLY A 104 -4.55 -4.52 9.29
CA GLY A 104 -4.04 -3.97 10.55
C GLY A 104 -2.75 -4.64 11.02
N VAL A 105 -2.68 -5.97 11.00
CA VAL A 105 -1.48 -6.74 11.36
C VAL A 105 -0.31 -6.43 10.42
N LEU A 106 -0.57 -6.35 9.12
CA LEU A 106 0.43 -5.99 8.12
C LEU A 106 0.94 -4.56 8.31
N THR A 107 0.08 -3.64 8.73
CA THR A 107 0.44 -2.26 9.06
C THR A 107 1.37 -2.19 10.27
N VAL A 108 1.06 -2.93 11.35
CA VAL A 108 1.95 -3.06 12.51
C VAL A 108 3.29 -3.70 12.09
N GLY A 109 3.23 -4.77 11.28
CA GLY A 109 4.41 -5.42 10.73
C GLY A 109 5.29 -4.44 9.92
N THR A 110 4.66 -3.54 9.15
CA THR A 110 5.36 -2.49 8.39
C THR A 110 6.08 -1.51 9.31
N ALA A 111 5.47 -1.10 10.43
CA ALA A 111 6.11 -0.24 11.42
C ALA A 111 7.30 -0.94 12.12
N LEU A 112 7.21 -2.25 12.39
CA LEU A 112 8.33 -3.05 12.90
C LEU A 112 9.48 -3.18 11.89
N LEU A 113 9.15 -3.35 10.61
CA LEU A 113 10.15 -3.35 9.54
C LEU A 113 10.78 -1.96 9.35
N LEU A 114 10.03 -0.88 9.55
CA LEU A 114 10.57 0.48 9.56
C LEU A 114 11.60 0.67 10.68
N ILE A 115 11.31 0.16 11.88
CA ILE A 115 12.28 0.12 12.99
C ILE A 115 13.56 -0.62 12.57
N ALA A 116 13.39 -1.80 11.94
CA ALA A 116 14.52 -2.58 11.46
C ALA A 116 15.32 -1.86 10.38
N LEU A 117 14.65 -1.16 9.45
CA LEU A 117 15.29 -0.37 8.41
C LEU A 117 16.05 0.81 9.00
N SER A 118 15.44 1.57 9.91
CA SER A 118 16.10 2.69 10.59
C SER A 118 17.34 2.24 11.37
N ALA A 119 17.32 1.07 11.99
CA ALA A 119 18.50 0.51 12.67
C ALA A 119 19.62 0.11 11.69
N VAL A 120 19.29 -0.21 10.45
CA VAL A 120 20.26 -0.53 9.40
C VAL A 120 20.85 0.73 8.78
N VAL A 121 20.00 1.72 8.47
CA VAL A 121 20.39 2.95 7.76
C VAL A 121 21.00 3.99 8.71
N PHE A 122 20.51 4.08 9.94
CA PHE A 122 20.92 5.08 10.94
C PHE A 122 21.37 4.42 12.26
N PRO A 123 22.45 3.61 12.25
CA PRO A 123 22.90 2.90 13.44
C PRO A 123 23.23 3.88 14.58
N GLY A 124 22.79 3.54 15.79
CA GLY A 124 23.00 4.35 17.00
C GLY A 124 22.10 5.60 17.11
N ARG A 125 21.29 5.94 16.09
CA ARG A 125 20.43 7.13 16.10
C ARG A 125 19.00 6.78 16.51
N ALA A 126 18.82 6.41 17.78
CA ALA A 126 17.53 5.94 18.30
C ALA A 126 16.37 6.93 18.11
N TRP A 127 16.63 8.25 18.17
CA TRP A 127 15.62 9.28 17.96
C TRP A 127 15.15 9.41 16.51
N LEU A 128 16.01 9.14 15.51
CA LEU A 128 15.57 9.12 14.11
C LEU A 128 14.60 7.96 13.86
N ARG A 129 14.83 6.82 14.51
CA ARG A 129 13.89 5.70 14.49
C ARG A 129 12.56 6.07 15.15
N VAL A 130 12.58 6.74 16.30
CA VAL A 130 11.35 7.25 16.94
C VAL A 130 10.62 8.19 15.98
N ALA A 131 11.32 9.15 15.37
CA ALA A 131 10.73 10.10 14.44
C ALA A 131 10.10 9.41 13.23
N ALA A 132 10.79 8.41 12.64
CA ALA A 132 10.26 7.63 11.52
C ALA A 132 8.97 6.86 11.90
N VAL A 133 8.96 6.20 13.06
CA VAL A 133 7.76 5.48 13.55
C VAL A 133 6.64 6.46 13.90
N ALA A 134 6.95 7.56 14.57
CA ALA A 134 5.97 8.59 14.91
C ALA A 134 5.33 9.19 13.65
N PHE A 135 6.13 9.49 12.63
CA PHE A 135 5.62 9.94 11.34
C PHE A 135 4.71 8.89 10.70
N PHE A 136 5.14 7.63 10.64
CA PHE A 136 4.33 6.54 10.08
C PHE A 136 3.00 6.35 10.81
N VAL A 137 3.00 6.34 12.15
CA VAL A 137 1.79 6.17 12.98
C VAL A 137 0.86 7.36 12.88
N ALA A 138 1.40 8.58 12.78
CA ALA A 138 0.62 9.80 12.60
C ALA A 138 0.20 10.04 11.14
N CYS A 139 0.68 9.23 10.19
CA CYS A 139 0.38 9.41 8.78
C CYS A 139 -1.05 8.91 8.50
N PRO A 140 -1.98 9.74 8.02
CA PRO A 140 -3.40 9.41 8.06
C PRO A 140 -3.76 8.33 7.05
N ILE A 141 -3.10 8.35 5.89
CA ILE A 141 -3.23 7.31 4.87
C ILE A 141 -2.85 5.92 5.40
N VAL A 142 -1.96 5.83 6.41
CA VAL A 142 -1.60 4.54 7.04
C VAL A 142 -2.81 3.98 7.80
N LEU A 143 -3.40 4.77 8.69
CA LEU A 143 -4.58 4.34 9.46
C LEU A 143 -5.79 4.08 8.56
N LYS A 144 -5.97 4.94 7.55
CA LYS A 144 -7.06 4.82 6.57
C LYS A 144 -6.93 3.55 5.74
N THR A 145 -5.74 3.21 5.25
CA THR A 145 -5.56 1.98 4.47
C THR A 145 -5.56 0.73 5.34
N ALA A 146 -5.11 0.83 6.60
CA ALA A 146 -5.18 -0.27 7.56
C ALA A 146 -6.61 -0.62 7.98
N SER A 147 -7.54 0.32 7.90
CA SER A 147 -8.95 0.08 8.24
C SER A 147 -9.79 -0.39 7.06
N MET A 148 -9.26 -0.49 5.85
CA MET A 148 -10.00 -0.92 4.66
C MET A 148 -9.71 -2.38 4.36
N PHE A 149 -10.66 -3.09 3.74
CA PHE A 149 -10.35 -4.36 3.06
C PHE A 149 -9.68 -4.04 1.71
N HIS A 150 -8.35 -3.96 1.68
CA HIS A 150 -7.66 -3.44 0.49
C HIS A 150 -6.22 -3.96 0.36
N PRO A 151 -5.71 -4.27 -0.85
CA PRO A 151 -4.37 -4.85 -1.03
C PRO A 151 -3.17 -3.91 -0.69
N GLN A 152 -3.42 -2.69 -0.22
CA GLN A 152 -2.36 -1.68 -0.02
C GLN A 152 -1.43 -2.01 1.16
N PRO A 153 -1.94 -2.40 2.34
CA PRO A 153 -1.08 -2.71 3.48
C PRO A 153 -0.16 -3.90 3.20
N LEU A 154 -0.64 -4.92 2.48
CA LEU A 154 0.19 -6.07 2.09
C LEU A 154 1.33 -5.67 1.14
N VAL A 155 1.07 -4.86 0.10
CA VAL A 155 2.15 -4.41 -0.79
C VAL A 155 3.13 -3.48 -0.08
N ALA A 156 2.64 -2.63 0.84
CA ALA A 156 3.49 -1.77 1.66
C ALA A 156 4.41 -2.59 2.59
N PHE A 157 3.86 -3.62 3.23
CA PHE A 157 4.62 -4.56 4.07
C PHE A 157 5.73 -5.27 3.26
N LEU A 158 5.38 -5.84 2.10
CA LEU A 158 6.35 -6.53 1.24
C LEU A 158 7.41 -5.57 0.69
N ALA A 159 7.03 -4.34 0.34
CA ALA A 159 7.97 -3.32 -0.09
C ALA A 159 8.95 -2.94 1.02
N MET A 160 8.46 -2.72 2.25
CA MET A 160 9.30 -2.41 3.40
C MET A 160 10.23 -3.59 3.75
N LEU A 161 9.72 -4.83 3.67
CA LEU A 161 10.53 -6.03 3.87
C LEU A 161 11.66 -6.13 2.83
N ALA A 162 11.36 -5.87 1.55
CA ALA A 162 12.35 -5.82 0.49
C ALA A 162 13.42 -4.75 0.77
N MET A 163 13.02 -3.56 1.24
CA MET A 163 13.96 -2.50 1.61
C MET A 163 14.86 -2.91 2.78
N VAL A 164 14.33 -3.54 3.83
CA VAL A 164 15.11 -4.07 4.95
C VAL A 164 16.12 -5.11 4.48
N LEU A 165 15.68 -6.07 3.65
CA LEU A 165 16.54 -7.13 3.12
C LEU A 165 17.64 -6.57 2.22
N ALA A 166 17.30 -5.66 1.31
CA ALA A 166 18.26 -4.99 0.44
C ALA A 166 19.26 -4.15 1.25
N ALA A 167 18.79 -3.36 2.20
CA ALA A 167 19.66 -2.54 3.05
C ALA A 167 20.62 -3.39 3.89
N ARG A 168 20.16 -4.52 4.46
CA ARG A 168 21.04 -5.47 5.17
C ARG A 168 22.05 -6.13 4.24
N MET A 169 21.62 -6.58 3.07
CA MET A 169 22.51 -7.15 2.06
C MET A 169 23.64 -6.18 1.69
N LEU A 170 23.29 -4.91 1.47
CA LEU A 170 24.23 -3.85 1.12
C LEU A 170 25.13 -3.43 2.29
N ARG A 171 24.59 -3.31 3.50
CA ARG A 171 25.36 -2.92 4.71
C ARG A 171 26.35 -4.02 5.10
N ASP A 172 25.88 -5.26 5.16
CA ASP A 172 26.66 -6.39 5.65
C ASP A 172 27.52 -7.03 4.55
N ARG A 173 27.40 -6.54 3.30
CA ARG A 173 28.13 -7.03 2.11
C ARG A 173 27.86 -8.50 1.81
N ARG A 174 26.64 -8.98 2.12
CA ARG A 174 26.23 -10.38 2.04
C ARG A 174 25.41 -10.69 0.80
N TYR A 175 26.04 -10.67 -0.37
CA TYR A 175 25.42 -11.00 -1.67
C TYR A 175 25.31 -12.52 -1.95
N GLY A 176 24.94 -13.28 -0.91
CA GLY A 176 24.76 -14.73 -1.02
C GLY A 176 23.55 -15.08 -1.88
N VAL A 177 23.58 -16.23 -2.56
CA VAL A 177 22.48 -16.71 -3.42
C VAL A 177 21.17 -16.80 -2.64
N GLY A 178 21.19 -17.35 -1.42
CA GLY A 178 19.99 -17.43 -0.58
C GLY A 178 19.39 -16.05 -0.26
N ALA A 179 20.22 -15.06 0.07
CA ALA A 179 19.73 -13.71 0.35
C ALA A 179 19.14 -13.04 -0.91
N ALA A 180 19.75 -13.25 -2.07
CA ALA A 180 19.25 -12.74 -3.35
C ALA A 180 17.95 -13.44 -3.78
N LEU A 181 17.83 -14.76 -3.59
CA LEU A 181 16.60 -15.52 -3.82
C LEU A 181 15.47 -15.00 -2.92
N THR A 182 15.71 -14.88 -1.61
CA THR A 182 14.70 -14.37 -0.66
C THR A 182 14.24 -12.97 -1.06
N LEU A 183 15.16 -12.05 -1.38
CA LEU A 183 14.82 -10.70 -1.81
C LEU A 183 14.02 -10.72 -3.12
N GLY A 184 14.43 -11.52 -4.11
CA GLY A 184 13.71 -11.72 -5.37
C GLY A 184 12.28 -12.24 -5.17
N LEU A 185 12.11 -13.23 -4.29
CA LEU A 185 10.79 -13.77 -3.94
C LEU A 185 9.89 -12.71 -3.30
N VAL A 186 10.42 -11.89 -2.38
CA VAL A 186 9.64 -10.83 -1.71
C VAL A 186 9.19 -9.75 -2.70
N VAL A 187 10.07 -9.27 -3.59
CA VAL A 187 9.67 -8.27 -4.61
C VAL A 187 8.74 -8.87 -5.68
N GLY A 188 8.89 -10.16 -6.00
CA GLY A 188 7.95 -10.90 -6.84
C GLY A 188 6.57 -11.02 -6.21
N ALA A 189 6.50 -11.38 -4.94
CA ALA A 189 5.25 -11.44 -4.18
C ALA A 189 4.57 -10.07 -4.11
N GLY A 190 5.33 -8.98 -3.93
CA GLY A 190 4.77 -7.62 -3.94
C GLY A 190 4.07 -7.27 -5.26
N GLN A 191 4.64 -7.71 -6.39
CA GLN A 191 4.02 -7.55 -7.71
C GLN A 191 2.75 -8.39 -7.87
N LEU A 192 2.69 -9.59 -7.25
CA LEU A 192 1.49 -10.42 -7.19
C LEU A 192 0.40 -9.87 -6.27
N VAL A 193 0.66 -8.79 -5.53
CA VAL A 193 -0.34 -8.10 -4.70
C VAL A 193 -0.87 -6.87 -5.42
N ARG A 194 0.01 -6.03 -5.96
CA ARG A 194 -0.35 -4.88 -6.82
C ARG A 194 0.76 -4.60 -7.82
N SER A 195 0.40 -4.08 -9.00
CA SER A 195 1.37 -3.68 -10.03
C SER A 195 2.35 -2.59 -9.57
N VAL A 196 2.00 -1.79 -8.55
CA VAL A 196 2.94 -0.83 -7.94
C VAL A 196 4.16 -1.50 -7.29
N GLY A 197 4.12 -2.80 -7.00
CA GLY A 197 5.29 -3.57 -6.55
C GLY A 197 6.45 -3.57 -7.56
N LEU A 198 6.17 -3.27 -8.84
CA LEU A 198 7.21 -3.10 -9.87
C LEU A 198 8.19 -1.97 -9.51
N TRP A 199 7.72 -0.91 -8.85
CA TRP A 199 8.58 0.19 -8.40
C TRP A 199 9.56 -0.27 -7.33
N THR A 200 9.13 -1.13 -6.40
CA THR A 200 10.00 -1.72 -5.39
C THR A 200 11.11 -2.55 -6.04
N LEU A 201 10.77 -3.37 -7.04
CA LEU A 201 11.76 -4.12 -7.81
C LEU A 201 12.77 -3.16 -8.47
N GLY A 202 12.29 -2.11 -9.14
CA GLY A 202 13.13 -1.09 -9.78
C GLY A 202 14.11 -0.43 -8.80
N VAL A 203 13.64 -0.01 -7.62
CA VAL A 203 14.47 0.60 -6.58
C VAL A 203 15.53 -0.39 -6.05
N VAL A 204 15.15 -1.64 -5.79
CA VAL A 204 16.08 -2.68 -5.34
C VAL A 204 17.15 -2.95 -6.39
N CYS A 205 16.75 -3.12 -7.65
CA CYS A 205 17.69 -3.32 -8.76
C CYS A 205 18.64 -2.13 -8.93
N LEU A 206 18.12 -0.90 -8.85
CA LEU A 206 18.93 0.31 -8.90
C LEU A 206 19.94 0.36 -7.76
N ALA A 207 19.53 0.05 -6.53
CA ALA A 207 20.42 0.05 -5.37
C ALA A 207 21.56 -0.98 -5.52
N LEU A 208 21.26 -2.19 -6.02
CA LEU A 208 22.27 -3.22 -6.29
C LEU A 208 23.20 -2.83 -7.46
N LEU A 209 22.67 -2.17 -8.49
CA LEU A 209 23.47 -1.64 -9.60
C LEU A 209 24.43 -0.55 -9.13
N VAL A 210 23.93 0.41 -8.34
CA VAL A 210 24.76 1.47 -7.73
C VAL A 210 25.84 0.85 -6.87
N ALA A 211 25.53 -0.16 -6.06
CA ALA A 211 26.53 -0.87 -5.26
C ALA A 211 27.58 -1.57 -6.14
N ALA A 212 27.18 -2.21 -7.22
CA ALA A 212 28.09 -2.86 -8.16
C ALA A 212 29.04 -1.87 -8.87
N ILE A 213 28.58 -0.64 -9.12
CA ILE A 213 29.39 0.43 -9.72
C ILE A 213 30.33 1.05 -8.68
N ALA A 214 29.80 1.38 -7.50
CA ALA A 214 30.53 2.11 -6.47
C ALA A 214 31.53 1.24 -5.69
N ARG A 215 31.35 -0.09 -5.67
CA ARG A 215 32.16 -1.02 -4.86
C ARG A 215 32.83 -2.07 -5.76
N THR A 216 33.98 -1.72 -6.32
CA THR A 216 34.71 -2.54 -7.29
C THR A 216 35.07 -3.93 -6.76
N GLU A 217 35.43 -4.05 -5.49
CA GLU A 217 35.76 -5.33 -4.82
C GLU A 217 34.55 -6.30 -4.77
N GLU A 218 33.34 -5.76 -4.66
CA GLU A 218 32.09 -6.52 -4.54
C GLU A 218 31.32 -6.64 -5.85
N ARG A 219 31.81 -6.00 -6.93
CA ARG A 219 31.07 -5.82 -8.20
C ARG A 219 30.47 -7.11 -8.74
N ARG A 220 31.25 -8.19 -8.81
CA ARG A 220 30.76 -9.49 -9.34
C ARG A 220 29.65 -10.07 -8.46
N ALA A 221 29.79 -9.96 -7.14
CA ALA A 221 28.81 -10.49 -6.20
C ALA A 221 27.51 -9.67 -6.22
N ALA A 222 27.61 -8.33 -6.28
CA ALA A 222 26.48 -7.42 -6.41
C ALA A 222 25.75 -7.60 -7.75
N LEU A 223 26.46 -7.73 -8.88
CA LEU A 223 25.85 -8.01 -10.18
C LEU A 223 25.14 -9.37 -10.20
N ARG A 224 25.73 -10.40 -9.59
CA ARG A 224 25.08 -11.71 -9.45
C ARG A 224 23.79 -11.59 -8.64
N ALA A 225 23.81 -10.87 -7.51
CA ALA A 225 22.61 -10.63 -6.72
C ALA A 225 21.55 -9.85 -7.51
N LEU A 226 21.95 -8.80 -8.25
CA LEU A 226 21.07 -8.04 -9.14
C LEU A 226 20.36 -8.94 -10.16
N ILE A 227 21.11 -9.81 -10.84
CA ILE A 227 20.55 -10.75 -11.82
C ILE A 227 19.57 -11.72 -11.14
N ILE A 228 19.96 -12.33 -10.01
CA ILE A 228 19.09 -13.27 -9.29
C ILE A 228 17.80 -12.58 -8.84
N VAL A 229 17.90 -11.42 -8.19
CA VAL A 229 16.72 -10.66 -7.72
C VAL A 229 15.82 -10.26 -8.88
N GLY A 230 16.41 -9.76 -9.98
CA GLY A 230 15.67 -9.36 -11.18
C GLY A 230 14.95 -10.54 -11.83
N VAL A 231 15.65 -11.66 -12.05
CA VAL A 231 15.08 -12.86 -12.67
C VAL A 231 14.00 -13.47 -11.78
N VAL A 232 14.28 -13.70 -10.50
CA VAL A 232 13.31 -14.31 -9.58
C VAL A 232 12.10 -13.41 -9.39
N GLY A 233 12.32 -12.11 -9.18
CA GLY A 233 11.25 -11.12 -9.01
C GLY A 233 10.32 -11.07 -10.22
N MET A 234 10.86 -11.19 -11.44
CA MET A 234 10.06 -11.26 -12.66
C MET A 234 9.36 -12.62 -12.80
N LEU A 235 10.06 -13.74 -12.60
CA LEU A 235 9.50 -15.09 -12.77
C LEU A 235 8.32 -15.36 -11.84
N VAL A 236 8.34 -14.84 -10.61
CA VAL A 236 7.22 -15.00 -9.67
C VAL A 236 5.96 -14.31 -10.18
N ALA A 237 6.08 -13.10 -10.73
CA ALA A 237 4.94 -12.33 -11.25
C ALA A 237 4.57 -12.66 -12.70
N LEU A 238 5.47 -13.34 -13.43
CA LEU A 238 5.34 -13.60 -14.86
C LEU A 238 4.03 -14.29 -15.25
N PRO A 239 3.55 -15.35 -14.56
CA PRO A 239 2.30 -16.00 -14.93
C PRO A 239 1.10 -15.03 -14.96
N TRP A 240 1.05 -14.09 -14.01
CA TRP A 240 -0.01 -13.09 -13.95
C TRP A 240 0.07 -12.10 -15.10
N TYR A 241 1.26 -11.59 -15.42
CA TYR A 241 1.43 -10.65 -16.52
C TYR A 241 1.21 -11.30 -17.90
N VAL A 242 1.58 -12.57 -18.07
CA VAL A 242 1.23 -13.36 -19.25
C VAL A 242 -0.29 -13.56 -19.35
N TYR A 243 -0.96 -13.86 -18.24
CA TYR A 243 -2.43 -13.93 -18.22
C TYR A 243 -3.07 -12.61 -18.66
N LEU A 244 -2.61 -11.47 -18.12
CA LEU A 244 -3.15 -10.17 -18.50
C LEU A 244 -2.90 -9.83 -19.98
N GLU A 245 -1.70 -10.11 -20.48
CA GLU A 245 -1.36 -9.89 -21.88
C GLU A 245 -2.22 -10.74 -22.82
N THR A 246 -2.28 -12.05 -22.57
CA THR A 246 -3.02 -12.98 -23.43
C THR A 246 -4.52 -12.75 -23.41
N ARG A 247 -5.08 -12.27 -22.29
CA ARG A 247 -6.51 -12.07 -22.12
C ARG A 247 -6.99 -10.67 -22.48
N TYR A 248 -6.17 -9.64 -22.24
CA TYR A 248 -6.58 -8.23 -22.32
C TYR A 248 -5.63 -7.35 -23.16
N ALA A 249 -4.52 -7.88 -23.67
CA ALA A 249 -3.48 -7.10 -24.35
C ALA A 249 -3.01 -5.88 -23.54
N ASN A 250 -2.97 -6.03 -22.21
CA ASN A 250 -2.55 -4.99 -21.28
C ASN A 250 -1.84 -5.62 -20.07
N PRO A 251 -0.51 -5.69 -20.08
CA PRO A 251 0.22 -6.57 -19.17
C PRO A 251 0.42 -5.98 -17.77
N VAL A 252 0.23 -4.66 -17.55
CA VAL A 252 0.67 -4.02 -16.30
C VAL A 252 -0.34 -3.05 -15.69
N PHE A 253 -0.97 -2.19 -16.48
CA PHE A 253 -1.87 -1.14 -15.98
C PHE A 253 -3.18 -1.18 -16.74
N GLY A 254 -4.20 -1.80 -16.15
CA GLY A 254 -5.55 -1.84 -16.69
C GLY A 254 -6.07 -0.45 -17.01
N ARG A 255 -5.93 -0.05 -18.27
CA ARG A 255 -6.54 1.15 -18.86
C ARG A 255 -7.18 0.68 -20.14
N GLY A 256 -8.50 0.84 -20.18
CA GLY A 256 -9.37 0.17 -21.14
C GLY A 256 -9.94 -1.10 -20.52
N ALA A 257 -11.00 -0.98 -19.72
CA ALA A 257 -11.88 -2.13 -19.58
C ALA A 257 -12.37 -2.53 -20.98
N PRO A 258 -12.53 -3.81 -21.30
CA PRO A 258 -13.32 -4.19 -22.47
C PRO A 258 -14.64 -3.43 -22.38
N ALA A 259 -15.12 -2.89 -23.50
CA ALA A 259 -16.46 -2.31 -23.61
C ALA A 259 -17.53 -3.42 -23.46
N GLY A 260 -17.55 -4.07 -22.29
CA GLY A 260 -18.60 -4.99 -21.90
C GLY A 260 -19.82 -4.15 -21.50
N PRO A 261 -21.03 -4.55 -21.89
CA PRO A 261 -22.24 -3.84 -21.52
C PRO A 261 -22.33 -3.85 -19.99
N SER A 262 -22.15 -2.69 -19.37
CA SER A 262 -22.42 -2.49 -17.95
C SER A 262 -23.93 -2.65 -17.72
N ARG A 263 -24.40 -3.90 -17.67
CA ARG A 263 -25.71 -4.23 -17.12
C ARG A 263 -25.57 -4.15 -15.62
N VAL A 264 -25.63 -2.93 -15.10
CA VAL A 264 -26.07 -2.71 -13.72
C VAL A 264 -27.58 -2.98 -13.75
N PRO A 265 -28.10 -4.05 -13.13
CA PRO A 265 -29.54 -4.27 -13.07
C PRO A 265 -30.14 -3.15 -12.20
N GLY A 266 -30.91 -2.25 -12.81
CA GLY A 266 -31.64 -1.20 -12.07
C GLY A 266 -31.63 0.20 -12.68
N LEU A 267 -30.80 0.51 -13.68
CA LEU A 267 -30.93 1.77 -14.44
C LEU A 267 -31.75 1.55 -15.72
N VAL A 268 -32.80 2.37 -15.84
CA VAL A 268 -33.81 2.40 -16.90
C VAL A 268 -33.20 2.21 -18.31
N PRO A 269 -33.75 1.30 -19.15
CA PRO A 269 -33.27 1.10 -20.51
C PRO A 269 -33.64 2.30 -21.41
N GLY A 270 -32.71 3.25 -21.53
CA GLY A 270 -32.69 4.22 -22.62
C GLY A 270 -32.22 3.54 -23.91
N ARG A 271 -32.98 3.71 -25.00
CA ARG A 271 -32.75 3.18 -26.35
C ARG A 271 -31.26 3.04 -26.74
N SER A 272 -30.83 1.80 -26.97
CA SER A 272 -29.60 1.48 -27.69
C SER A 272 -29.69 1.94 -29.15
N ALA A 273 -28.96 3.01 -29.49
CA ALA A 273 -28.50 3.23 -30.85
C ALA A 273 -27.26 2.36 -31.08
N ALA A 274 -27.18 1.71 -32.25
CA ALA A 274 -26.02 0.91 -32.65
C ALA A 274 -24.71 1.71 -32.50
N PRO A 275 -23.61 1.10 -32.02
CA PRO A 275 -22.34 1.80 -31.88
C PRO A 275 -21.85 2.21 -33.27
N ALA A 276 -21.69 3.52 -33.46
CA ALA A 276 -21.03 4.07 -34.64
C ALA A 276 -19.60 3.48 -34.76
N PRO A 277 -19.09 3.30 -35.99
CA PRO A 277 -17.72 2.84 -36.20
C PRO A 277 -16.74 3.77 -35.48
N PHE A 278 -15.74 3.15 -34.84
CA PHE A 278 -14.60 3.78 -34.15
C PHE A 278 -14.16 5.09 -34.84
N ARG A 279 -14.70 6.22 -34.40
CA ARG A 279 -14.01 7.49 -34.56
C ARG A 279 -12.82 7.41 -33.61
N LEU A 280 -11.62 7.73 -34.09
CA LEU A 280 -10.52 8.13 -33.21
C LEU A 280 -11.11 9.20 -32.27
N VAL A 281 -11.47 8.79 -31.07
CA VAL A 281 -11.72 9.73 -29.98
C VAL A 281 -10.38 10.40 -29.81
N ALA A 282 -10.28 11.64 -30.29
CA ALA A 282 -9.13 12.50 -30.07
C ALA A 282 -8.70 12.25 -28.63
N ALA A 283 -7.44 11.81 -28.44
CA ALA A 283 -6.91 11.45 -27.14
C ALA A 283 -7.38 12.53 -26.16
N VAL A 284 -8.30 12.16 -25.26
CA VAL A 284 -8.65 13.05 -24.16
C VAL A 284 -7.34 13.17 -23.42
N SER A 285 -6.64 14.30 -23.64
CA SER A 285 -5.36 14.56 -23.02
C SER A 285 -5.61 14.51 -21.53
N TYR A 286 -5.26 13.38 -20.91
CA TYR A 286 -5.38 13.25 -19.47
C TYR A 286 -4.55 14.38 -18.87
N PRO A 287 -5.05 15.09 -17.85
CA PRO A 287 -4.31 16.19 -17.24
C PRO A 287 -2.86 15.82 -16.91
N SER A 288 -2.63 14.57 -16.50
CA SER A 288 -1.32 13.97 -16.21
C SER A 288 -0.31 13.96 -17.37
N GLN A 289 -0.73 14.28 -18.60
CA GLN A 289 0.16 14.40 -19.76
C GLN A 289 0.74 15.81 -19.93
N THR A 290 0.33 16.75 -19.09
CA THR A 290 0.81 18.13 -19.12
C THR A 290 1.76 18.41 -17.95
N LEU A 291 2.79 19.22 -18.18
CA LEU A 291 3.70 19.66 -17.11
C LEU A 291 2.94 20.36 -15.97
N ARG A 292 1.84 21.05 -16.30
CA ARG A 292 0.97 21.72 -15.33
C ARG A 292 0.45 20.78 -14.26
N PHE A 293 0.13 19.52 -14.60
CA PHE A 293 -0.30 18.54 -13.60
C PHE A 293 0.72 18.36 -12.48
N TYR A 294 2.02 18.40 -12.79
CA TYR A 294 3.09 18.17 -11.82
C TYR A 294 3.55 19.43 -11.09
N LEU A 295 3.24 20.61 -11.64
CA LEU A 295 3.72 21.90 -11.10
C LEU A 295 2.65 22.69 -10.37
N ASP A 296 1.37 22.40 -10.60
CA ASP A 296 0.27 23.14 -9.98
C ASP A 296 0.16 22.78 -8.48
N PRO A 297 0.39 23.73 -7.56
CA PRO A 297 0.28 23.48 -6.13
C PRO A 297 -1.19 23.38 -5.67
N GLY A 298 -2.15 23.80 -6.51
CA GLY A 298 -3.59 23.91 -6.21
C GLY A 298 -3.92 24.81 -5.03
N LEU A 299 -3.15 25.87 -4.83
CA LEU A 299 -3.44 26.90 -3.83
C LEU A 299 -4.40 27.95 -4.41
N PRO A 300 -5.33 28.47 -3.58
CA PRO A 300 -5.54 28.16 -2.15
C PRO A 300 -6.43 26.93 -1.87
N GLU A 301 -7.03 26.32 -2.89
CA GLU A 301 -8.11 25.34 -2.75
C GLU A 301 -7.71 24.08 -1.99
N VAL A 302 -6.46 23.63 -2.13
CA VAL A 302 -5.90 22.50 -1.38
C VAL A 302 -5.94 22.76 0.14
N ILE A 303 -6.02 24.01 0.59
CA ILE A 303 -6.15 24.39 1.99
C ILE A 303 -7.60 24.68 2.38
N THR A 304 -8.31 25.45 1.55
CA THR A 304 -9.65 25.98 1.91
C THR A 304 -10.79 25.01 1.60
N ALA A 305 -10.61 24.13 0.62
CA ALA A 305 -11.60 23.15 0.18
C ALA A 305 -10.91 21.83 -0.19
N PRO A 306 -10.28 21.12 0.77
CA PRO A 306 -9.36 20.00 0.54
C PRO A 306 -10.10 18.67 0.22
N HIS A 307 -10.99 18.71 -0.76
CA HIS A 307 -11.77 17.55 -1.20
C HIS A 307 -11.82 17.44 -2.72
N ARG A 308 -11.67 16.21 -3.23
CA ARG A 308 -11.48 15.92 -4.66
C ARG A 308 -12.42 16.67 -5.63
N PRO A 309 -13.74 16.81 -5.38
CA PRO A 309 -14.64 17.54 -6.28
C PRO A 309 -14.31 19.04 -6.48
N ARG A 310 -13.62 19.70 -5.53
CA ARG A 310 -13.24 21.12 -5.62
C ARG A 310 -11.82 21.33 -6.15
N LEU A 311 -11.01 20.29 -6.22
CA LEU A 311 -9.60 20.41 -6.58
C LEU A 311 -9.41 20.22 -8.08
N ALA A 312 -8.53 21.04 -8.66
CA ALA A 312 -8.02 20.78 -9.99
C ALA A 312 -7.37 19.38 -10.03
N PRO A 313 -7.48 18.64 -11.14
CA PRO A 313 -6.80 17.38 -11.31
C PRO A 313 -5.30 17.64 -11.50
N ALA A 314 -4.58 17.87 -10.41
CA ALA A 314 -3.15 18.13 -10.32
C ALA A 314 -2.50 17.22 -9.28
N PHE A 315 -1.23 16.88 -9.48
CA PHE A 315 -0.49 15.92 -8.66
C PHE A 315 -0.43 16.33 -7.18
N TRP A 316 0.02 17.55 -6.89
CA TRP A 316 0.23 17.99 -5.51
C TRP A 316 -1.05 18.09 -4.70
N PRO A 317 -2.13 18.72 -5.20
CA PRO A 317 -3.40 18.76 -4.49
C PRO A 317 -3.92 17.35 -4.20
N ILE A 318 -3.87 16.46 -5.18
CA ILE A 318 -4.31 15.07 -5.04
C ILE A 318 -3.50 14.36 -3.96
N LEU A 319 -2.16 14.37 -4.08
CA LEU A 319 -1.27 13.71 -3.14
C LEU A 319 -1.48 14.24 -1.72
N TYR A 320 -1.57 15.55 -1.59
CA TYR A 320 -1.72 16.21 -0.30
C TYR A 320 -3.07 15.89 0.34
N THR A 321 -4.18 16.02 -0.38
CA THR A 321 -5.51 15.77 0.20
C THR A 321 -5.79 14.29 0.42
N ASP A 322 -5.26 13.41 -0.41
CA ASP A 322 -5.38 11.97 -0.18
C ASP A 322 -4.55 11.54 1.04
N THR A 323 -3.48 12.27 1.38
CA THR A 323 -2.65 12.01 2.57
C THR A 323 -3.20 12.66 3.84
N TRP A 324 -3.57 13.95 3.78
CA TRP A 324 -3.89 14.77 4.96
C TRP A 324 -5.32 15.32 5.01
N GLY A 325 -6.05 15.28 3.89
CA GLY A 325 -7.29 16.06 3.71
C GLY A 325 -8.48 15.61 4.55
N ASP A 326 -8.61 14.30 4.81
CA ASP A 326 -9.68 13.72 5.63
C ASP A 326 -9.15 12.67 6.60
N TYR A 327 -8.26 13.10 7.50
CA TYR A 327 -7.63 12.30 8.56
C TYR A 327 -8.65 11.50 9.39
N PHE A 328 -9.81 12.09 9.69
CA PHE A 328 -10.79 11.51 10.61
C PHE A 328 -11.96 10.83 9.90
N GLY A 329 -11.95 10.75 8.57
CA GLY A 329 -13.10 10.22 7.80
C GLY A 329 -14.37 11.04 8.04
N THR A 330 -14.17 12.32 8.31
CA THR A 330 -15.22 13.30 8.56
C THR A 330 -16.17 13.41 7.38
N TRP A 331 -15.64 13.33 6.16
CA TRP A 331 -16.42 13.49 4.94
C TRP A 331 -16.64 12.14 4.25
N THR A 332 -15.59 11.49 3.74
CA THR A 332 -15.73 10.22 3.01
C THR A 332 -14.42 9.43 3.00
N TRP A 333 -14.49 8.14 3.31
CA TRP A 333 -13.40 7.18 3.03
C TRP A 333 -13.76 6.15 1.93
N GLY A 334 -14.97 6.24 1.36
CA GLY A 334 -15.46 5.33 0.32
C GLY A 334 -16.71 5.83 -0.40
N SER A 335 -17.58 4.89 -0.81
CA SER A 335 -18.76 5.15 -1.66
C SER A 335 -19.87 5.93 -0.96
N ILE A 336 -19.93 5.88 0.37
CA ILE A 336 -20.93 6.61 1.17
C ILE A 336 -20.41 8.02 1.43
N GLN A 337 -20.89 8.98 0.65
CA GLN A 337 -20.53 10.38 0.82
C GLN A 337 -21.54 11.10 1.71
N LYS A 338 -21.08 11.64 2.84
CA LYS A 338 -21.90 12.57 3.62
C LYS A 338 -22.09 13.87 2.81
N PRO A 339 -23.26 14.51 2.90
CA PRO A 339 -23.45 15.84 2.32
C PRO A 339 -22.37 16.78 2.84
N MET A 340 -21.72 17.52 1.94
CA MET A 340 -20.73 18.50 2.34
C MET A 340 -21.44 19.66 3.05
N THR A 341 -21.14 19.86 4.33
CA THR A 341 -21.60 21.00 5.12
C THR A 341 -20.43 21.92 5.41
N GLU A 342 -20.70 23.18 5.70
CA GLU A 342 -19.67 24.16 6.07
C GLU A 342 -18.83 23.69 7.28
N SER A 343 -19.47 23.01 8.25
CA SER A 343 -18.76 22.43 9.40
C SER A 343 -17.77 21.33 9.00
N ILE A 344 -18.15 20.47 8.03
CA ILE A 344 -17.26 19.44 7.51
C ILE A 344 -16.11 20.11 6.74
N GLU A 345 -16.40 21.04 5.84
CA GLU A 345 -15.38 21.75 5.05
C GLU A 345 -14.35 22.44 5.97
N ASN A 346 -14.82 23.17 7.00
CA ASN A 346 -13.95 23.79 8.00
C ASN A 346 -13.06 22.77 8.74
N ARG A 347 -13.61 21.60 9.09
CA ARG A 347 -12.82 20.53 9.74
C ARG A 347 -11.78 19.93 8.81
N LEU A 348 -12.10 19.73 7.53
CA LEU A 348 -11.13 19.23 6.56
C LEU A 348 -10.00 20.25 6.34
N SER A 349 -10.33 21.54 6.28
CA SER A 349 -9.35 22.63 6.15
C SER A 349 -8.39 22.68 7.34
N VAL A 350 -8.89 22.50 8.58
CA VAL A 350 -8.03 22.40 9.77
C VAL A 350 -7.11 21.18 9.71
N GLN A 351 -7.65 20.00 9.34
CA GLN A 351 -6.85 18.77 9.19
C GLN A 351 -5.72 18.96 8.18
N THR A 352 -6.06 19.60 7.07
CA THR A 352 -5.14 19.93 5.99
C THR A 352 -4.06 20.90 6.45
N ILE A 353 -4.37 21.93 7.23
CA ILE A 353 -3.36 22.83 7.82
C ILE A 353 -2.41 22.08 8.75
N VAL A 354 -2.94 21.18 9.59
CA VAL A 354 -2.12 20.35 10.49
C VAL A 354 -1.16 19.46 9.71
N GLY A 355 -1.57 18.97 8.53
CA GLY A 355 -0.73 18.17 7.62
C GLY A 355 0.45 18.92 6.99
N VAL A 356 0.50 20.26 7.05
CA VAL A 356 1.55 21.04 6.37
C VAL A 356 2.89 20.78 7.05
N LEU A 357 2.91 20.86 8.38
CA LEU A 357 4.12 20.68 9.16
C LEU A 357 4.79 19.30 8.95
N PRO A 358 4.09 18.17 9.10
CA PRO A 358 4.71 16.86 8.83
C PRO A 358 5.10 16.69 7.36
N THR A 359 4.42 17.36 6.41
CA THR A 359 4.83 17.35 4.99
C THR A 359 6.16 18.09 4.78
N LEU A 360 6.39 19.21 5.48
CA LEU A 360 7.65 19.96 5.38
C LEU A 360 8.82 19.28 6.07
N LEU A 361 8.55 18.39 7.03
CA LEU A 361 9.56 17.65 7.78
C LEU A 361 9.96 16.31 7.14
N ALA A 362 9.14 15.79 6.23
CA ALA A 362 9.39 14.57 5.46
C ALA A 362 10.25 14.85 4.23
#